data_AF-A0A124FQX4-F1
#
_entry.id   AF-A0A124FQX4-F1
#
_cell.length_a   1.000
_cell.length_b   1.000
_cell.length_c   1.000
_cell.angle_alpha   90.00
_cell.angle_beta   90.00
_cell.angle_gamma   90.00
#
_symmetry.space_group_name_H-M   'P 1'
#
loop_
_entity.id
_entity.type
_entity.pdbx_description
1 polymer ?
#
loop_
_entity_poly.entity_id
_entity_poly.type
_entity_poly.pdbx_seq_one_letter_code
_entity_poly.pdbx_strand_id
1 'polypeptide(L)'
;MHKTEEETQWMYSICCNFIYGKYKAMKRKIYQELVNWKDKSDRMPLIVNGARQVGKSYILQEFGQQEFDNYIIVNLEIDKALAEKFDEDLTPAAIIRYLETVHSQRIIPGKSLVVLDEIQACERALTSLKYFCEQTPEYHIVAAGSLLGVAIN
;
A
#
# COMPACT_ATOMS: atom_id res chain seq x y z
N MET A 1 -12.60 -21.37 -12.38
CA MET A 1 -13.00 -21.53 -10.97
C MET A 1 -13.28 -20.12 -10.46
N HIS A 2 -14.54 -19.82 -10.15
CA HIS A 2 -14.96 -18.49 -9.69
C HIS A 2 -14.18 -18.10 -8.43
N LYS A 3 -13.19 -17.20 -8.55
CA LYS A 3 -12.69 -16.43 -7.40
C LYS A 3 -13.68 -15.29 -7.21
N THR A 4 -14.56 -15.52 -6.24
CA THR A 4 -15.74 -14.73 -5.94
C THR A 4 -15.36 -13.38 -5.33
N GLU A 5 -16.22 -12.40 -5.58
CA GLU A 5 -16.19 -10.99 -5.15
C GLU A 5 -16.04 -10.74 -3.63
N GLU A 6 -15.88 -11.78 -2.81
CA GLU A 6 -15.68 -11.69 -1.36
C GLU A 6 -14.22 -11.41 -0.93
N GLU A 7 -13.22 -11.68 -1.79
CA GLU A 7 -11.80 -11.47 -1.45
C GLU A 7 -11.37 -9.99 -1.49
N THR A 8 -12.15 -9.11 -2.13
CA THR A 8 -11.80 -7.69 -2.38
C THR A 8 -12.62 -6.68 -1.56
N GLN A 9 -13.55 -7.14 -0.70
CA GLN A 9 -14.42 -6.24 0.07
C GLN A 9 -13.69 -5.46 1.19
N TRP A 10 -12.43 -5.80 1.48
CA TRP A 10 -11.59 -5.21 2.53
C TRP A 10 -10.58 -4.17 2.01
N MET A 11 -10.65 -3.81 0.73
CA MET A 11 -9.65 -2.96 0.07
C MET A 11 -10.30 -1.79 -0.66
N TYR A 12 -9.79 -0.59 -0.40
CA TYR A 12 -10.11 0.58 -1.22
C TYR A 12 -9.04 0.72 -2.31
N SER A 13 -9.43 0.91 -3.58
CA SER A 13 -8.48 1.00 -4.70
C SER A 13 -8.56 2.35 -5.40
N ILE A 14 -7.41 3.00 -5.58
CA ILE A 14 -7.21 4.17 -6.44
C ILE A 14 -6.47 3.73 -7.72
N CYS A 15 -7.01 4.08 -8.89
CA CYS A 15 -6.39 3.79 -10.18
C CYS A 15 -5.63 5.02 -10.73
N CYS A 16 -4.32 4.89 -10.85
CA CYS A 16 -3.38 5.83 -11.44
C CYS A 16 -3.17 5.55 -12.94
N ASN A 17 -3.92 6.24 -13.80
CA ASN A 17 -3.71 6.24 -15.26
C ASN A 17 -3.11 7.58 -15.70
N PHE A 18 -1.85 7.59 -16.15
CA PHE A 18 -1.17 8.82 -16.58
C PHE A 18 -1.16 8.96 -18.12
N ILE A 19 -1.90 9.94 -18.64
CA ILE A 19 -1.82 10.42 -20.03
C ILE A 19 -1.05 11.75 -20.05
N TYR A 20 -0.01 11.87 -20.91
CA TYR A 20 1.03 12.92 -20.91
C TYR A 20 0.53 14.39 -20.99
N GLY A 21 -0.74 14.65 -21.33
CA GLY A 21 -1.34 16.00 -21.37
C GLY A 21 -2.17 16.42 -20.15
N LYS A 22 -2.48 15.51 -19.21
CA LYS A 22 -3.34 15.78 -18.02
C LYS A 22 -2.58 15.70 -16.68
N TYR A 23 -1.26 15.56 -16.75
CA TYR A 23 -0.39 15.16 -15.64
C TYR A 23 -0.61 15.97 -14.33
N LYS A 24 -0.64 17.31 -14.40
CA LYS A 24 -0.77 18.16 -13.21
C LYS A 24 -2.15 18.05 -12.53
N ALA A 25 -3.23 17.96 -13.31
CA ALA A 25 -4.58 17.82 -12.77
C ALA A 25 -4.81 16.42 -12.18
N MET A 26 -4.28 15.38 -12.82
CA MET A 26 -4.36 14.01 -12.31
C MET A 26 -3.53 13.83 -11.03
N LYS A 27 -2.32 14.38 -10.98
CA LYS A 27 -1.49 14.39 -9.77
C LYS A 27 -2.25 15.00 -8.58
N ARG A 28 -2.87 16.17 -8.78
CA ARG A 28 -3.69 16.83 -7.75
C ARG A 28 -4.89 15.98 -7.31
N LYS A 29 -5.56 15.31 -8.25
CA LYS A 29 -6.70 14.45 -7.93
C LYS A 29 -6.27 13.24 -7.09
N ILE A 30 -5.24 12.50 -7.53
CA ILE A 30 -4.72 11.35 -6.79
C ILE A 30 -4.26 11.77 -5.40
N TYR A 31 -3.51 12.87 -5.28
CA TYR A 31 -3.07 13.39 -3.99
C TYR A 31 -4.25 13.70 -3.06
N GLN A 32 -5.30 14.35 -3.57
CA GLN A 32 -6.48 14.64 -2.75
C GLN A 32 -7.20 13.36 -2.31
N GLU A 33 -7.25 12.33 -3.16
CA GLU A 33 -7.82 11.02 -2.78
C GLU A 33 -6.99 10.34 -1.69
N LEU A 34 -5.65 10.49 -1.70
CA LEU A 34 -4.76 10.01 -0.63
C LEU A 34 -5.03 10.73 0.71
N VAL A 35 -5.15 12.07 0.68
CA VAL A 35 -5.50 12.86 1.88
C VAL A 35 -6.87 12.44 2.43
N ASN A 36 -7.87 12.38 1.55
CA ASN A 36 -9.22 11.95 1.95
C ASN A 36 -9.22 10.52 2.51
N TRP A 37 -8.38 9.63 1.99
CA TRP A 37 -8.21 8.28 2.54
C TRP A 37 -7.60 8.31 3.95
N LYS A 38 -6.53 9.07 4.15
CA LYS A 38 -5.84 9.19 5.46
C LYS A 38 -6.80 9.63 6.56
N ASP A 39 -7.68 10.58 6.26
CA ASP A 39 -8.57 11.24 7.24
C ASP A 39 -9.86 10.45 7.53
N LYS A 40 -10.11 9.31 6.87
CA LYS A 40 -11.26 8.44 7.19
C LYS A 40 -11.06 7.74 8.53
N SER A 41 -12.12 7.73 9.34
CA SER A 41 -12.16 7.02 10.63
C SER A 41 -12.30 5.51 10.49
N ASP A 42 -12.94 5.05 9.42
CA ASP A 42 -13.19 3.64 9.06
C ASP A 42 -12.28 3.19 7.89
N ARG A 43 -11.06 3.74 7.86
CA ARG A 43 -10.12 3.55 6.76
C ARG A 43 -9.68 2.09 6.64
N MET A 44 -9.84 1.54 5.44
CA MET A 44 -9.23 0.28 5.03
C MET A 44 -7.83 0.53 4.43
N PRO A 45 -6.94 -0.47 4.38
CA PRO A 45 -5.72 -0.39 3.58
C PRO A 45 -6.03 0.06 2.14
N LEU A 46 -5.19 0.95 1.62
CA LEU A 46 -5.36 1.49 0.28
C LEU A 46 -4.50 0.73 -0.72
N ILE A 47 -5.03 0.44 -1.89
CA ILE A 47 -4.24 0.01 -3.04
C ILE A 47 -4.17 1.12 -4.08
N VAL A 48 -2.97 1.46 -4.51
CA VAL A 48 -2.70 2.35 -5.63
C VAL A 48 -2.25 1.53 -6.83
N ASN A 49 -3.16 1.36 -7.78
CA ASN A 49 -2.95 0.56 -8.98
C ASN A 49 -2.64 1.41 -10.19
N GLY A 50 -1.76 0.94 -11.08
CA GLY A 50 -1.51 1.61 -12.36
C GLY A 50 -0.39 0.95 -13.15
N ALA A 51 -0.23 1.35 -14.41
CA ALA A 51 0.85 0.81 -15.26
C ALA A 51 2.24 1.02 -14.64
N ARG A 52 3.23 0.25 -15.09
CA ARG A 52 4.63 0.43 -14.67
C ARG A 52 5.12 1.82 -15.11
N GLN A 53 6.03 2.41 -14.34
CA GLN A 53 6.69 3.69 -14.67
C GLN A 53 5.77 4.92 -14.77
N VAL A 54 4.59 4.89 -14.13
CA VAL A 54 3.65 6.02 -14.15
C VAL A 54 3.78 7.00 -12.98
N GLY A 55 4.70 6.75 -12.03
CA GLY A 55 4.96 7.64 -10.89
C GLY A 55 4.17 7.34 -9.61
N LYS A 56 3.73 6.09 -9.40
CA LYS A 56 3.05 5.65 -8.16
C LYS A 56 3.93 5.85 -6.91
N SER A 57 5.14 5.31 -6.93
CA SER A 57 6.09 5.42 -5.82
C SER A 57 6.44 6.89 -5.54
N TYR A 58 6.54 7.71 -6.59
CA TYR A 58 6.80 9.15 -6.47
C TYR A 58 5.66 9.87 -5.73
N ILE A 59 4.40 9.68 -6.12
CA ILE A 59 3.28 10.36 -5.45
C ILE A 59 3.08 9.88 -4.00
N LEU A 60 3.35 8.60 -3.73
CA LEU A 60 3.28 8.04 -2.38
C LEU A 60 4.42 8.52 -1.48
N GLN A 61 5.61 8.70 -2.03
CA GLN A 61 6.71 9.34 -1.32
C GLN A 61 6.39 10.79 -0.99
N GLU A 62 5.90 11.57 -1.95
CA GLU A 62 5.49 12.96 -1.73
C GLU A 62 4.39 13.07 -0.67
N PHE A 63 3.39 12.18 -0.72
CA PHE A 63 2.33 12.09 0.28
C PHE A 63 2.87 11.73 1.67
N GLY A 64 3.72 10.72 1.78
CA GLY A 64 4.37 10.35 3.05
C GLY A 64 5.16 11.51 3.68
N GLN A 65 5.88 12.28 2.85
CA GLN A 65 6.67 13.43 3.30
C GLN A 65 5.81 14.60 3.79
N GLN A 66 4.66 14.84 3.17
CA GLN A 66 3.82 16.01 3.46
C GLN A 66 2.80 15.75 4.57
N GLU A 67 2.37 14.49 4.72
CA GLU A 67 1.19 14.16 5.52
C GLU A 67 1.50 13.34 6.78
N PHE A 68 2.71 12.84 6.96
CA PHE A 68 3.08 11.96 8.08
C PHE A 68 4.38 12.42 8.74
N ASP A 69 4.50 12.13 10.04
CA ASP A 69 5.72 12.44 10.81
C ASP A 69 6.90 11.60 10.30
N ASN A 70 6.63 10.37 9.87
CA ASN A 70 7.58 9.50 9.18
C ASN A 70 6.87 8.54 8.23
N TYR A 71 7.62 7.99 7.28
CA TYR A 71 7.10 7.01 6.34
C TYR A 71 8.16 5.99 5.95
N ILE A 72 7.71 4.76 5.70
CA ILE A 72 8.54 3.65 5.21
C ILE A 72 7.96 3.21 3.87
N ILE A 73 8.82 3.12 2.85
CA ILE A 73 8.47 2.55 1.54
C ILE A 73 9.39 1.36 1.32
N VAL A 74 8.80 0.20 1.11
CA VAL A 74 9.51 -1.06 0.85
C VAL A 74 9.04 -1.62 -0.48
N ASN A 75 9.97 -1.99 -1.33
CA ASN A 75 9.67 -2.61 -2.62
C ASN A 75 9.82 -4.13 -2.50
N LEU A 76 8.73 -4.86 -2.71
CA LEU A 76 8.66 -6.31 -2.49
C LEU A 76 9.34 -7.15 -3.58
N GLU A 77 9.67 -6.57 -4.75
CA GLU A 77 10.54 -7.23 -5.73
C GLU A 77 12.02 -7.21 -5.28
N ILE A 78 12.39 -6.23 -4.45
CA ILE A 78 13.78 -5.98 -4.03
C ILE A 78 14.03 -6.55 -2.62
N ASP A 79 13.12 -6.30 -1.67
CA ASP A 79 13.25 -6.73 -0.28
C ASP A 79 12.74 -8.17 -0.09
N LYS A 80 13.60 -9.12 -0.44
CA LYS A 80 13.31 -10.55 -0.33
C LYS A 80 13.11 -11.00 1.12
N ALA A 81 13.81 -10.39 2.07
CA ALA A 81 13.69 -10.77 3.48
C ALA A 81 12.32 -10.37 4.04
N LEU A 82 11.78 -9.21 3.63
CA LEU A 82 10.41 -8.85 3.95
C LEU A 82 9.40 -9.80 3.27
N ALA A 83 9.63 -10.17 2.01
CA ALA A 83 8.76 -11.13 1.32
C ALA A 83 8.71 -12.49 2.05
N GLU A 84 9.86 -13.03 2.45
CA GLU A 84 9.95 -14.24 3.28
C GLU A 84 9.22 -14.08 4.61
N LYS A 85 9.28 -12.89 5.23
CA LYS A 85 8.53 -12.61 6.47
C LYS A 85 7.02 -12.76 6.29
N PHE A 86 6.46 -12.33 5.15
CA PHE A 86 5.05 -12.53 4.82
C PHE A 86 4.69 -14.00 4.58
N ASP A 87 5.64 -14.83 4.12
CA ASP A 87 5.41 -16.27 4.00
C ASP A 87 5.28 -16.92 5.38
N GLU A 88 6.16 -16.55 6.32
CA GLU A 88 6.18 -17.06 7.70
C GLU A 88 4.98 -16.64 8.55
N ASP A 89 4.68 -15.34 8.59
CA ASP A 89 3.75 -14.76 9.58
C ASP A 89 3.06 -13.52 9.01
N LEU A 90 1.74 -13.62 8.79
CA LEU A 90 0.92 -12.52 8.27
C LEU A 90 0.39 -11.57 9.36
N THR A 91 0.75 -11.78 10.62
CA THR A 91 0.24 -10.92 11.69
C THR A 91 0.80 -9.50 11.55
N PRO A 92 -0.06 -8.45 11.59
CA PRO A 92 0.39 -7.06 11.50
C PRO A 92 1.52 -6.74 12.47
N ALA A 93 1.42 -7.23 13.71
CA ALA A 93 2.42 -6.99 14.73
C ALA A 93 3.81 -7.56 14.37
N ALA A 94 3.90 -8.72 13.70
CA ALA A 94 5.18 -9.27 13.27
C ALA A 94 5.80 -8.45 12.13
N ILE A 95 4.98 -8.07 11.15
CA ILE A 95 5.40 -7.25 10.00
C ILE A 95 5.87 -5.86 10.47
N ILE A 96 5.09 -5.19 11.32
CA ILE A 96 5.45 -3.88 11.89
C ILE A 96 6.77 -3.95 12.64
N ARG A 97 6.96 -4.94 13.54
CA ARG A 97 8.23 -5.11 14.28
C ARG A 97 9.42 -5.31 13.36
N TYR A 98 9.26 -6.11 12.30
CA TYR A 98 10.31 -6.33 11.31
C TYR A 98 10.68 -5.00 10.63
N LEU A 99 9.69 -4.25 10.13
CA LEU A 99 9.91 -2.97 9.47
C LEU A 99 10.57 -1.95 10.41
N GLU A 100 10.11 -1.86 11.66
CA GLU A 100 10.72 -0.97 12.65
C GLU A 100 12.20 -1.30 12.89
N THR A 101 12.53 -2.60 12.92
CA THR A 101 13.90 -3.09 13.13
C THR A 101 14.79 -2.77 11.94
N VAL A 102 14.39 -3.16 10.73
CA VAL A 102 15.21 -3.00 9.52
C VAL A 102 15.42 -1.53 9.16
N HIS A 103 14.39 -0.69 9.34
CA HIS A 103 14.49 0.73 9.05
C HIS A 103 14.97 1.57 10.23
N SER A 104 15.15 0.98 11.42
CA SER A 104 15.53 1.69 12.65
C SER A 104 14.62 2.90 12.93
N GLN A 105 13.32 2.75 12.68
CA GLN A 105 12.31 3.80 12.82
C GLN A 105 11.08 3.22 13.52
N ARG A 106 10.44 4.00 14.39
CA ARG A 106 9.15 3.59 14.97
C ARG A 106 8.02 3.81 13.97
N ILE A 107 7.07 2.88 13.93
CA ILE A 107 5.83 3.03 13.18
C ILE A 107 4.73 3.33 14.19
N ILE A 108 4.28 4.57 14.21
CA ILE A 108 3.31 5.09 15.16
C ILE A 108 1.94 5.17 14.48
N PRO A 109 0.91 4.50 15.02
CA PRO A 109 -0.46 4.61 14.52
C PRO A 109 -0.91 6.06 14.35
N GLY A 110 -1.57 6.35 13.23
CA GLY A 110 -2.04 7.70 12.91
C GLY A 110 -0.97 8.72 12.49
N LYS A 111 0.32 8.39 12.64
CA LYS A 111 1.43 9.33 12.41
C LYS A 111 2.47 8.84 11.42
N SER A 112 2.53 7.52 11.19
CA SER A 112 3.45 6.91 10.25
C SER A 112 2.72 6.27 9.08
N LEU A 113 3.29 6.40 7.88
CA LEU A 113 2.82 5.73 6.68
C LEU A 113 3.71 4.52 6.35
N VAL A 114 3.11 3.37 6.03
CA VAL A 114 3.82 2.22 5.47
C VAL A 114 3.33 1.98 4.04
N VAL A 115 4.26 1.93 3.09
CA VAL A 115 4.00 1.64 1.68
C VAL A 115 4.65 0.32 1.28
N LEU A 116 3.83 -0.64 0.86
CA LEU A 116 4.23 -1.90 0.24
C LEU A 116 4.19 -1.74 -1.29
N ASP A 117 5.31 -1.38 -1.89
CA ASP A 117 5.44 -1.17 -3.32
C ASP A 117 5.72 -2.48 -4.08
N GLU A 118 5.31 -2.51 -5.35
CA GLU A 118 5.26 -3.70 -6.20
C GLU A 118 4.60 -4.91 -5.50
N ILE A 119 3.45 -4.70 -4.86
CA ILE A 119 2.78 -5.72 -4.03
C ILE A 119 2.42 -7.01 -4.78
N GLN A 120 2.24 -6.94 -6.11
CA GLN A 120 2.00 -8.14 -6.92
C GLN A 120 3.18 -9.13 -6.90
N ALA A 121 4.37 -8.71 -6.44
CA ALA A 121 5.52 -9.59 -6.28
C ALA A 121 5.39 -10.52 -5.05
N CYS A 122 4.47 -10.24 -4.13
CA CYS A 122 4.23 -11.04 -2.94
C CYS A 122 2.72 -11.17 -2.67
N GLU A 123 2.10 -12.25 -3.15
CA GLU A 123 0.67 -12.54 -2.92
C GLU A 123 0.32 -12.62 -1.42
N ARG A 124 1.28 -13.06 -0.60
CA ARG A 124 1.16 -13.12 0.85
C ARG A 124 1.10 -11.74 1.49
N ALA A 125 1.86 -10.77 0.98
CA ALA A 125 1.74 -9.37 1.38
C ALA A 125 0.35 -8.80 1.04
N LEU A 126 -0.18 -9.12 -0.15
CA LEU A 126 -1.56 -8.74 -0.52
C LEU A 126 -2.59 -9.34 0.44
N THR A 127 -2.43 -10.62 0.78
CA THR A 127 -3.29 -11.32 1.75
C THR A 127 -3.20 -10.68 3.14
N SER A 128 -2.02 -10.21 3.54
CA SER A 128 -1.79 -9.58 4.85
C SER A 128 -2.65 -8.34 5.09
N LEU A 129 -3.04 -7.63 4.02
CA LEU A 129 -3.82 -6.40 4.12
C LEU A 129 -5.14 -6.61 4.85
N LYS A 130 -5.77 -7.79 4.70
CA LYS A 130 -6.98 -8.14 5.45
C LYS A 130 -6.74 -8.09 6.96
N TYR A 131 -5.63 -8.64 7.44
CA TYR A 131 -5.30 -8.64 8.86
C TYR A 131 -4.97 -7.24 9.38
N PHE A 132 -4.33 -6.40 8.58
CA PHE A 132 -4.15 -4.98 8.92
C PHE A 132 -5.50 -4.27 9.06
N CYS A 133 -6.44 -4.53 8.17
CA CYS A 133 -7.78 -3.97 8.23
C CYS A 133 -8.56 -4.43 9.47
N GLU A 134 -8.52 -5.73 9.79
CA GLU A 134 -9.34 -6.33 10.84
C GLU A 134 -8.76 -6.13 12.24
N GLN A 135 -7.44 -6.18 12.38
CA GLN A 135 -6.78 -6.25 13.68
C GLN A 135 -6.14 -4.94 14.10
N THR A 136 -5.66 -4.15 13.13
CA THR A 136 -4.88 -2.94 13.41
C THR A 136 -5.22 -1.78 12.43
N PRO A 137 -6.50 -1.38 12.32
CA PRO A 137 -6.93 -0.33 11.37
C PRO A 137 -6.34 1.05 11.67
N GLU A 138 -5.75 1.25 12.85
CA GLU A 138 -5.08 2.48 13.25
C GLU A 138 -3.78 2.75 12.46
N TYR A 139 -3.20 1.74 11.81
CA TYR A 139 -2.02 1.92 10.95
C TYR A 139 -2.40 2.37 9.54
N HIS A 140 -1.63 3.31 8.99
CA HIS A 140 -1.80 3.78 7.61
C HIS A 140 -0.98 2.91 6.67
N ILE A 141 -1.62 1.88 6.10
CA ILE A 141 -1.00 0.95 5.14
C ILE A 141 -1.47 1.26 3.73
N VAL A 142 -0.53 1.47 2.81
CA VAL A 142 -0.77 1.59 1.38
C VAL A 142 0.00 0.50 0.65
N ALA A 143 -0.66 -0.16 -0.28
CA ALA A 143 -0.04 -1.06 -1.24
C ALA A 143 0.00 -0.38 -2.62
N ALA A 144 1.07 -0.55 -3.37
CA ALA A 144 1.18 -0.04 -4.73
C ALA A 144 1.61 -1.16 -5.68
N GLY A 145 1.05 -1.16 -6.88
CA GLY A 145 1.35 -2.23 -7.83
C GLY A 145 0.80 -2.00 -9.23
N SER A 146 1.22 -2.86 -10.15
CA SER A 146 0.64 -2.96 -11.50
C SER A 146 -0.21 -4.22 -11.59
N LEU A 147 -1.46 -4.17 -11.08
CA LEU A 147 -2.42 -5.29 -11.16
C LEU A 147 -3.01 -5.49 -12.57
N LEU A 148 -2.26 -5.20 -13.63
CA LEU A 148 -2.65 -5.43 -15.02
C LEU A 148 -2.76 -6.93 -15.39
N GLY A 149 -2.46 -7.84 -14.45
CA GLY A 149 -2.39 -9.29 -14.67
C GLY A 149 -3.30 -10.17 -13.81
N VAL A 150 -4.13 -9.63 -12.91
CA VAL A 150 -5.03 -10.47 -12.06
C VAL A 150 -6.23 -11.02 -12.87
N ALA A 151 -6.38 -10.66 -14.14
CA ALA A 151 -7.49 -11.08 -15.02
C ALA A 151 -7.10 -12.03 -16.17
N ILE A 152 -5.98 -12.75 -16.07
CA ILE A 152 -5.66 -13.81 -17.03
C ILE A 152 -5.08 -15.03 -16.29
N ASN A 153 -6.00 -15.83 -15.72
CA ASN A 153 -5.90 -17.29 -15.57
C ASN A 153 -7.29 -17.87 -15.28
#